data_AF-A0A2D8RCZ2-F1
#
_entry.id   AF-A0A2D8RCZ2-F1
#
_cell.length_a   1.000
_cell.length_b   1.000
_cell.length_c   1.000
_cell.angle_alpha   90.00
_cell.angle_beta   90.00
_cell.angle_gamma   90.00
#
_symmetry.space_group_name_H-M   'P 1'
#
loop_
_entity.id
_entity.type
_entity.pdbx_description
1 polymer ?
#
loop_
_entity_poly.entity_id
_entity_poly.type
_entity_poly.pdbx_seq_one_letter_code
_entity_poly.pdbx_strand_id
1 'polypeptide(L)'
;MAGVRAEERPATVGDWVKIPTIYSVLLVLCACAPRPRIEYEYVFHDGTLASSSEVTEAKAECQYDAKMREADNYYSKALSVAPSESKYVKTQSKAFNMAAGEIILEFYRCLHDHGLQKREKVQP
;
A
#
# COMPACT_ATOMS: atom_id res chain seq x y z
N MET A 1 73.62 -8.58 38.33
CA MET A 1 73.99 -8.10 36.98
C MET A 1 72.77 -8.27 36.09
N ALA A 2 72.36 -7.18 35.40
CA ALA A 2 71.43 -7.04 34.26
C ALA A 2 70.08 -7.83 34.29
N GLY A 3 68.91 -7.17 34.30
CA GLY A 3 68.21 -6.68 33.10
C GLY A 3 67.26 -7.78 32.60
N VAL A 4 65.98 -7.59 32.30
CA VAL A 4 65.38 -6.60 31.39
C VAL A 4 63.89 -6.44 31.74
N ARG A 5 63.46 -5.18 31.71
CA ARG A 5 62.12 -4.65 31.92
C ARG A 5 61.29 -4.92 30.65
N ALA A 6 60.17 -5.64 30.76
CA ALA A 6 59.23 -5.77 29.65
C ALA A 6 58.46 -4.46 29.48
N GLU A 7 58.67 -3.83 28.34
CA GLU A 7 58.10 -2.56 27.91
C GLU A 7 56.68 -2.80 27.36
N GLU A 8 55.67 -2.33 28.08
CA GLU A 8 54.30 -2.24 27.58
C GLU A 8 54.25 -1.16 26.49
N ARG A 9 54.06 -1.56 25.23
CA ARG A 9 53.81 -0.61 24.14
C ARG A 9 52.37 -0.08 24.23
N PRO A 10 52.14 1.23 24.32
CA PRO A 10 50.80 1.78 24.22
C PRO A 10 50.27 1.64 22.80
N ALA A 11 49.02 1.20 22.68
CA ALA A 11 48.29 1.14 21.42
C ALA A 11 48.27 2.54 20.76
N THR A 12 48.79 2.61 19.55
CA THR A 12 48.80 3.82 18.72
C THR A 12 47.40 4.25 18.36
N VAL A 13 47.12 5.53 18.60
CA VAL A 13 45.90 6.27 18.25
C VAL A 13 45.80 6.37 16.72
N GLY A 14 45.32 5.32 16.05
CA GLY A 14 45.32 5.24 14.58
C GLY A 14 44.07 4.69 13.91
N ASP A 15 43.09 4.14 14.65
CA ASP A 15 42.01 3.34 14.04
C ASP A 15 40.57 3.79 14.36
N TRP A 16 40.37 5.01 14.86
CA TRP A 16 39.02 5.47 15.27
C TRP A 16 38.19 6.14 14.16
N VAL A 17 38.76 6.38 12.97
CA VAL A 17 38.09 7.17 11.91
C VAL A 17 37.23 6.32 10.95
N LYS A 18 37.35 4.98 10.97
CA LYS A 18 36.66 4.10 9.99
C LYS A 18 35.42 3.35 10.53
N ILE A 19 35.13 3.45 11.82
CA ILE A 19 34.02 2.72 12.47
C ILE A 19 32.65 3.42 12.35
N PRO A 20 32.49 4.77 12.32
CA PRO A 20 31.15 5.37 12.36
C PRO A 20 30.38 5.27 11.03
N THR A 21 31.07 5.06 9.90
CA THR A 21 30.44 5.00 8.57
C THR A 21 29.72 3.66 8.32
N ILE A 22 30.22 2.57 8.90
CA ILE A 22 29.60 1.24 8.73
C ILE A 22 28.30 1.15 9.55
N TYR A 23 28.28 1.72 10.76
CA TYR A 23 27.08 1.75 11.61
C TYR A 23 25.95 2.61 11.02
N SER A 24 26.29 3.72 10.36
CA SER A 24 25.30 4.60 9.73
C SER A 24 24.65 3.96 8.50
N VAL A 25 25.39 3.20 7.68
CA VAL A 25 24.83 2.45 6.55
C VAL A 25 23.94 1.29 7.02
N LEU A 26 24.31 0.59 8.09
CA LEU A 26 23.50 -0.50 8.65
C LEU A 26 22.16 0.00 9.21
N LEU A 27 22.13 1.17 9.84
CA LEU A 27 20.91 1.79 10.37
C LEU A 27 19.95 2.24 9.25
N VAL A 28 20.46 2.70 8.11
CA VAL A 28 19.63 3.09 6.95
C VAL A 28 18.99 1.88 6.28
N LEU A 29 19.67 0.73 6.24
CA LEU A 29 19.14 -0.49 5.62
C LEU A 29 18.01 -1.14 6.43
N CYS A 30 18.02 -1.01 7.77
CA CYS A 30 16.94 -1.52 8.63
C CYS A 30 15.63 -0.71 8.56
N ALA A 31 15.63 0.52 8.01
CA ALA A 31 14.44 1.36 7.92
C ALA A 31 13.52 1.01 6.73
N CYS A 32 13.97 0.16 5.81
CA CYS A 32 13.21 -0.28 4.64
C CYS A 32 12.68 -1.71 4.78
N ALA A 33 12.09 -2.06 5.92
CA ALA A 33 11.30 -3.28 6.02
C ALA A 33 10.06 -3.13 5.11
N PRO A 34 9.90 -3.91 4.04
CA PRO A 34 8.71 -3.85 3.20
C PRO A 34 7.50 -4.26 4.04
N ARG A 35 6.51 -3.37 4.16
CA ARG A 35 5.22 -3.76 4.74
C ARG A 35 4.60 -4.83 3.83
N PRO A 36 4.08 -5.94 4.38
CA PRO A 36 3.38 -6.93 3.58
C PRO A 36 2.22 -6.25 2.86
N ARG A 37 2.12 -6.45 1.54
CA ARG A 37 0.98 -5.94 0.77
C ARG A 37 -0.23 -6.81 1.10
N ILE A 38 -1.32 -6.13 1.48
CA ILE A 38 -2.62 -6.77 1.63
C ILE A 38 -3.07 -7.24 0.24
N GLU A 39 -3.14 -8.55 0.05
CA GLU A 39 -3.68 -9.18 -1.14
C GLU A 39 -5.16 -9.52 -0.91
N TYR A 40 -5.96 -9.51 -1.98
CA TYR A 40 -7.37 -9.85 -1.92
C TYR A 40 -7.70 -10.94 -2.93
N GLU A 41 -8.60 -11.82 -2.56
CA GLU A 41 -9.16 -12.88 -3.39
C GLU A 41 -10.68 -12.77 -3.44
N TYR A 42 -11.29 -13.31 -4.50
CA TYR A 42 -12.74 -13.41 -4.60
C TYR A 42 -13.18 -14.82 -4.21
N VAL A 43 -14.17 -14.89 -3.33
CA VAL A 43 -14.78 -16.14 -2.86
C VAL A 43 -16.27 -16.10 -3.14
N PHE A 44 -16.88 -17.25 -3.36
CA PHE A 44 -18.33 -17.35 -3.42
C PHE A 44 -18.95 -17.27 -2.02
N HIS A 45 -20.27 -17.06 -1.94
CA HIS A 45 -21.02 -17.04 -0.67
C HIS A 45 -20.89 -18.32 0.16
N ASP A 46 -20.60 -19.46 -0.48
CA ASP A 46 -20.35 -20.74 0.19
C ASP A 46 -18.91 -20.88 0.73
N GLY A 47 -18.06 -19.86 0.51
CA GLY A 47 -16.66 -19.82 0.94
C GLY A 47 -15.69 -20.49 -0.02
N THR A 48 -16.14 -21.01 -1.17
CA THR A 48 -15.26 -21.55 -2.20
C THR A 48 -14.51 -20.45 -2.93
N LEU A 49 -13.27 -20.72 -3.35
CA LEU A 49 -12.46 -19.75 -4.07
C LEU A 49 -12.95 -19.64 -5.52
N ALA A 50 -13.25 -18.42 -5.96
CA ALA A 50 -13.65 -18.19 -7.35
C ALA A 50 -12.44 -18.31 -8.29
N SER A 51 -12.63 -18.98 -9.42
CA SER A 51 -11.60 -19.08 -10.46
C SER A 51 -11.37 -17.72 -11.13
N SER A 52 -10.21 -17.56 -11.76
CA SER A 52 -9.89 -16.33 -12.50
C SER A 52 -10.87 -16.06 -13.65
N SER A 53 -11.38 -17.11 -14.31
CA SER A 53 -12.38 -17.00 -15.37
C SER A 53 -13.71 -16.49 -14.84
N GLU A 54 -14.23 -17.05 -13.74
CA GLU A 54 -15.51 -16.64 -13.15
C GLU A 54 -15.47 -15.18 -12.67
N VAL A 55 -14.36 -14.77 -12.06
CA VAL A 55 -14.16 -13.38 -11.63
C VAL A 55 -14.09 -12.44 -12.83
N THR A 56 -13.47 -12.87 -13.93
CA THR A 56 -13.32 -12.04 -15.15
C THR A 56 -14.66 -11.87 -15.86
N GLU A 57 -15.44 -12.95 -15.96
CA GLU A 57 -16.79 -12.94 -16.53
C GLU A 57 -17.73 -12.04 -15.72
N ALA A 58 -17.80 -12.24 -14.40
CA ALA A 58 -18.61 -11.38 -13.53
C ALA A 58 -18.19 -9.90 -13.60
N LYS A 59 -16.89 -9.61 -13.70
CA LYS A 59 -16.40 -8.23 -13.89
C LYS A 59 -16.82 -7.63 -15.24
N ALA A 60 -16.80 -8.42 -16.31
CA ALA A 60 -17.23 -7.98 -17.63
C ALA A 60 -18.74 -7.68 -17.63
N GLU A 61 -19.55 -8.57 -17.05
CA GLU A 61 -20.99 -8.39 -16.91
C GLU A 61 -21.35 -7.19 -16.04
N CYS A 62 -20.63 -7.01 -14.92
CA CYS A 62 -20.77 -5.83 -14.05
C CYS A 62 -20.10 -4.55 -14.60
N GLN A 63 -19.61 -4.58 -15.85
CA GLN A 63 -19.00 -3.45 -16.55
C GLN A 63 -17.86 -2.78 -15.77
N TYR A 64 -17.01 -3.59 -15.13
CA TYR A 64 -15.93 -3.13 -14.26
C TYR A 64 -15.10 -2.00 -14.88
N ASP A 65 -14.59 -2.18 -16.10
CA ASP A 65 -13.69 -1.20 -16.72
C ASP A 65 -14.38 0.14 -17.01
N ALA A 66 -15.66 0.10 -17.40
CA ALA A 66 -16.44 1.30 -17.65
C ALA A 66 -16.74 2.05 -16.34
N LYS A 67 -17.24 1.33 -15.32
CA LYS A 67 -17.56 1.90 -14.00
C LYS A 67 -16.32 2.44 -13.30
N MET A 68 -15.19 1.73 -13.33
CA MET A 68 -13.95 2.21 -12.70
C MET A 68 -13.40 3.45 -13.41
N ARG A 69 -13.48 3.52 -14.74
CA ARG A 69 -13.09 4.72 -15.49
C ARG A 69 -13.99 5.91 -15.17
N GLU A 70 -15.30 5.67 -15.01
CA GLU A 70 -16.24 6.71 -14.61
C GLU A 70 -15.97 7.21 -13.18
N ALA A 71 -15.76 6.30 -12.23
CA ALA A 71 -15.39 6.65 -10.86
C ALA A 71 -14.07 7.45 -10.81
N ASP A 72 -13.06 7.05 -11.60
CA ASP A 72 -11.79 7.77 -11.71
C ASP A 72 -11.95 9.20 -12.28
N ASN A 73 -12.85 9.37 -13.26
CA ASN A 73 -13.19 10.70 -13.77
C ASN A 73 -13.81 11.58 -12.67
N TYR A 74 -14.67 11.03 -11.81
CA TYR A 74 -15.22 11.75 -10.67
C TYR A 74 -14.16 12.08 -9.63
N TYR A 75 -13.26 11.16 -9.30
CA TYR A 75 -12.13 11.45 -8.40
C TYR A 75 -11.21 12.53 -8.97
N SER A 76 -10.93 12.49 -10.28
CA SER A 76 -10.14 13.52 -10.96
C SER A 76 -10.80 14.90 -10.87
N LYS A 77 -12.13 14.97 -11.04
CA LYS A 77 -12.89 16.22 -10.83
C LYS A 77 -12.86 16.67 -9.37
N ALA A 78 -12.95 15.74 -8.41
CA ALA A 78 -12.84 16.07 -6.99
C ALA A 78 -11.48 16.70 -6.66
N LEU A 79 -10.40 16.14 -7.20
CA LEU A 79 -9.03 16.64 -7.02
C LEU A 79 -8.81 17.99 -7.72
N SER A 80 -9.44 18.24 -8.85
CA SER A 80 -9.27 19.51 -9.58
C SER A 80 -9.97 20.70 -8.90
N VAL A 81 -11.10 20.46 -8.24
CA VAL A 81 -11.85 21.51 -7.53
C VAL A 81 -11.45 21.67 -6.06
N ALA A 82 -10.91 20.62 -5.42
CA ALA A 82 -10.51 20.69 -4.02
C ALA A 82 -9.58 21.87 -3.65
N PRO A 83 -8.60 22.29 -4.49
CA PRO A 83 -7.72 23.42 -4.17
C PRO A 83 -8.41 24.79 -4.16
N SER A 84 -9.50 24.95 -4.90
CA SER A 84 -10.24 26.22 -5.00
C SER A 84 -11.38 26.33 -3.99
N GLU A 85 -11.58 25.31 -3.17
CA GLU A 85 -12.66 25.26 -2.19
C GLU A 85 -12.30 25.94 -0.86
N SER A 86 -13.20 26.81 -0.40
CA SER A 86 -13.09 27.37 0.96
C SER A 86 -13.52 26.35 2.01
N LYS A 87 -12.91 26.39 3.20
CA LYS A 87 -13.24 25.53 4.35
C LYS A 87 -14.68 25.68 4.87
N TYR A 88 -15.43 26.69 4.44
CA TYR A 88 -16.72 27.09 5.02
C TYR A 88 -17.94 26.76 4.16
N VAL A 89 -17.76 26.22 2.95
CA VAL A 89 -18.87 25.90 2.01
C VAL A 89 -18.90 24.40 1.73
N LYS A 90 -20.10 23.83 1.54
CA LYS A 90 -20.25 22.43 1.08
C LYS A 90 -19.42 22.24 -0.20
N THR A 91 -18.43 21.37 -0.10
CA THR A 91 -17.41 21.16 -1.12
C THR A 91 -17.96 20.35 -2.29
N GLN A 92 -17.90 20.90 -3.50
CA GLN A 92 -18.17 20.18 -4.75
C GLN A 92 -17.29 18.93 -4.90
N SER A 93 -16.05 18.97 -4.39
CA SER A 93 -15.16 17.81 -4.31
C SER A 93 -15.80 16.65 -3.53
N LYS A 94 -16.57 16.94 -2.47
CA LYS A 94 -17.30 15.92 -1.71
C LYS A 94 -18.42 15.30 -2.54
N ALA A 95 -19.15 16.09 -3.32
CA ALA A 95 -20.19 15.57 -4.20
C ALA A 95 -19.60 14.64 -5.27
N PHE A 96 -18.47 15.02 -5.88
CA PHE A 96 -17.77 14.15 -6.82
C PHE A 96 -17.23 12.87 -6.16
N ASN A 97 -16.67 12.95 -4.95
CA ASN A 97 -16.25 11.78 -4.20
C ASN A 97 -17.42 10.84 -3.85
N MET A 98 -18.59 11.38 -3.52
CA MET A 98 -19.80 10.58 -3.29
C MET A 98 -20.25 9.88 -4.57
N ALA A 99 -20.30 10.59 -5.70
CA ALA A 99 -20.68 10.01 -6.99
C ALA A 99 -19.73 8.87 -7.40
N ALA A 100 -18.41 9.06 -7.24
CA ALA A 100 -17.43 8.00 -7.46
C ALA A 100 -17.69 6.78 -6.54
N GLY A 101 -17.96 7.04 -5.27
CA GLY A 101 -18.28 6.01 -4.28
C GLY A 101 -19.55 5.23 -4.62
N GLU A 102 -20.60 5.88 -5.10
CA GLU A 102 -21.85 5.25 -5.53
C GLU A 102 -21.62 4.28 -6.69
N ILE A 103 -20.86 4.68 -7.70
CA ILE A 103 -20.51 3.82 -8.85
C ILE A 103 -19.75 2.57 -8.38
N ILE A 104 -18.79 2.75 -7.47
CA ILE A 104 -18.02 1.64 -6.91
C ILE A 104 -18.91 0.71 -6.08
N LEU A 105 -19.82 1.28 -5.27
CA LEU A 105 -20.78 0.49 -4.49
C LEU A 105 -21.73 -0.31 -5.38
N GLU A 106 -22.23 0.27 -6.46
CA GLU A 106 -23.05 -0.45 -7.43
C GLU A 106 -22.29 -1.60 -8.09
N PHE A 107 -21.02 -1.38 -8.43
CA PHE A 107 -20.17 -2.45 -8.95
C PHE A 107 -20.05 -3.61 -7.94
N TYR A 108 -19.79 -3.31 -6.67
CA TYR A 108 -19.69 -4.35 -5.64
C TYR A 108 -21.03 -5.04 -5.36
N ARG A 109 -22.16 -4.33 -5.45
CA ARG A 109 -23.49 -4.95 -5.38
C ARG A 109 -23.69 -5.93 -6.52
N CYS A 110 -23.34 -5.53 -7.74
CA CYS A 110 -23.40 -6.44 -8.89
C CYS A 110 -22.55 -7.70 -8.66
N LEU A 111 -21.28 -7.56 -8.24
CA LEU A 111 -20.45 -8.73 -7.92
C LEU A 111 -21.08 -9.63 -6.85
N HIS A 112 -21.67 -9.01 -5.82
CA HIS A 112 -22.36 -9.74 -4.76
C HIS A 112 -23.57 -10.52 -5.29
N ASP A 113 -24.32 -9.95 -6.24
CA ASP A 113 -25.45 -10.62 -6.92
C ASP A 113 -24.98 -11.79 -7.80
N HIS A 114 -23.75 -11.71 -8.34
CA HIS A 114 -23.05 -12.83 -8.99
C HIS A 114 -22.46 -13.85 -8.00
N GLY A 115 -22.76 -13.72 -6.71
CA GLY A 115 -22.30 -14.64 -5.70
C GLY A 115 -20.90 -14.37 -5.15
N LEU A 116 -20.21 -13.33 -5.65
CA LEU A 116 -18.81 -13.05 -5.35
C LEU A 116 -18.66 -12.05 -4.20
N GLN A 117 -17.74 -12.38 -3.29
CA GLN A 117 -17.32 -11.52 -2.19
C GLN A 117 -15.79 -11.37 -2.21
N LYS A 118 -15.30 -10.20 -1.78
CA LYS A 118 -13.87 -9.92 -1.70
C LYS A 118 -13.38 -10.24 -0.28
N ARG A 119 -12.38 -11.12 -0.16
CA ARG A 119 -11.74 -11.48 1.11
C ARG A 119 -10.27 -11.09 1.10
N GLU A 120 -9.74 -10.67 2.23
CA GLU A 120 -8.29 -10.52 2.41
C GLU A 120 -7.64 -11.91 2.39
N LYS A 121 -6.56 -12.02 1.62
CA LYS A 121 -5.76 -13.24 1.52
C LYS A 121 -4.82 -13.28 2.72
N VAL A 122 -5.09 -14.20 3.64
CA VAL A 122 -4.22 -14.42 4.80
C VAL A 122 -2.94 -15.08 4.31
N GLN A 123 -1.81 -14.34 4.36
CA GLN A 123 -0.49 -14.94 4.12
C GLN A 123 -0.09 -15.77 5.36
N PRO A 124 0.40 -17.01 5.19
CA PRO A 124 0.90 -17.84 6.29
C PRO A 124 2.19 -17.30 6.92
#